data_AF-A0AAV2LEM7-F1
#
_entry.id   AF-A0AAV2LEM7-F1
#
_cell.length_a   1.000
_cell.length_b   1.000
_cell.length_c   1.000
_cell.angle_alpha   90.00
_cell.angle_beta   90.00
_cell.angle_gamma   90.00
#
_symmetry.space_group_name_H-M   'P 1'
#
loop_
_entity.id
_entity.type
_entity.pdbx_description
1 polymer ?
#
loop_
_entity_poly.entity_id
_entity_poly.type
_entity_poly.pdbx_seq_one_letter_code
_entity_poly.pdbx_strand_id
1 'polypeptide(L)'
;MMNFRSKLSRAGHPEVTVNSLKNKRKDQEKPAANIKKPRKAEVNFCPNIPSGETRESMEAERVALLTELKKKKKDEAEIKKKMQRTFSIRRQEVLQEPAISEFQNRWPALFDVNEINLEFMRLTTAPLTSKFLGELDHQTNDLIKVFNAKGGAAGRKITAIMAKMENNEDINVRRDCVLRCLSIYLNEDLDTLVKEYMDIESREAEADIGEKTMGIYTVQAEVDVPGDGRFADVGVVLEGGFTDG
;
A
#
# COMPACT_ATOMS: atom_id res chain seq x y z
N MET A 1 25.52 12.18 -34.45
CA MET A 1 25.29 12.51 -33.02
C MET A 1 24.41 11.46 -32.39
N MET A 2 24.75 10.97 -31.20
CA MET A 2 23.90 10.04 -30.46
C MET A 2 22.68 10.77 -29.88
N ASN A 3 21.47 10.22 -30.02
CA ASN A 3 20.26 10.84 -29.47
C ASN A 3 20.30 10.88 -27.93
N PHE A 4 19.50 11.75 -27.32
CA PHE A 4 19.53 11.98 -25.87
C PHE A 4 19.24 10.70 -25.07
N ARG A 5 18.29 9.88 -25.52
CA ARG A 5 17.96 8.59 -24.90
C ARG A 5 19.14 7.63 -24.88
N SER A 6 19.88 7.52 -26.00
CA SER A 6 21.06 6.67 -26.10
C SER A 6 22.21 7.17 -25.24
N LYS A 7 22.34 8.50 -25.05
CA LYS A 7 23.28 9.07 -24.07
C LYS A 7 22.91 8.66 -22.64
N LEU A 8 21.64 8.80 -22.26
CA LEU A 8 21.16 8.38 -20.94
C LEU A 8 21.35 6.89 -20.69
N SER A 9 21.09 6.06 -21.71
CA SER A 9 21.29 4.62 -21.62
C SER A 9 22.76 4.25 -21.43
N ARG A 10 23.67 4.95 -22.12
CA ARG A 10 25.12 4.76 -21.95
C ARG A 10 25.61 5.21 -20.57
N ALA A 11 24.99 6.24 -20.01
CA ALA A 11 25.25 6.71 -18.66
C ALA A 11 24.62 5.82 -17.57
N GLY A 12 23.91 4.75 -17.94
CA GLY A 12 23.37 3.78 -17.00
C GLY A 12 22.07 4.20 -16.32
N HIS A 13 21.34 5.18 -16.85
CA HIS A 13 20.07 5.61 -16.26
C HIS A 13 19.03 4.49 -16.31
N PRO A 14 18.43 4.10 -15.16
CA PRO A 14 17.53 2.96 -15.09
C PRO A 14 16.19 3.26 -15.78
N GLU A 15 15.74 4.52 -15.80
CA GLU A 15 14.47 4.91 -16.45
C GLU A 15 14.41 4.53 -17.95
N VAL A 16 15.52 4.65 -18.67
CA VAL A 16 15.56 4.33 -20.11
C VAL A 16 15.79 2.85 -20.40
N THR A 17 16.26 2.10 -19.40
CA THR A 17 16.55 0.66 -19.50
C THR A 17 15.47 -0.22 -18.88
N VAL A 18 14.58 0.33 -18.04
CA VAL A 18 13.54 -0.41 -17.31
C VAL A 18 12.60 -1.20 -18.24
N ASN A 19 12.38 -0.68 -19.46
CA ASN A 19 11.55 -1.29 -20.50
C ASN A 19 12.36 -2.01 -21.59
N SER A 20 13.68 -2.14 -21.42
CA SER A 20 14.52 -2.86 -22.38
C SER A 20 14.18 -4.35 -22.37
N LEU A 21 14.30 -5.03 -23.52
CA LEU A 21 14.01 -6.47 -23.63
C LEU A 21 14.79 -7.32 -22.62
N LYS A 22 16.02 -6.90 -22.26
CA LYS A 22 16.86 -7.57 -21.25
C LYS A 22 16.26 -7.58 -19.84
N ASN A 23 15.41 -6.59 -19.54
CA ASN A 23 14.76 -6.42 -18.24
C ASN A 23 13.29 -6.85 -18.27
N LYS A 24 12.83 -7.44 -19.38
CA LYS A 24 11.51 -8.06 -19.45
C LYS A 24 11.59 -9.51 -19.03
N ARG A 25 10.48 -10.05 -18.52
CA ARG A 25 10.36 -11.48 -18.27
C ARG A 25 10.37 -12.24 -19.60
N LYS A 26 10.85 -13.49 -19.58
CA LYS A 26 11.01 -14.34 -20.78
C LYS A 26 9.71 -14.55 -21.55
N ASP A 27 8.57 -14.55 -20.85
CA ASP A 27 7.22 -14.67 -21.40
C ASP A 27 6.70 -13.34 -22.01
N GLN A 28 7.42 -12.22 -21.81
CA GLN A 28 6.98 -10.86 -22.16
C GLN A 28 7.96 -10.13 -23.09
N GLU A 29 8.75 -10.85 -23.88
CA GLU A 29 9.77 -10.32 -24.81
C GLU A 29 9.22 -9.51 -26.00
N LYS A 30 7.97 -9.05 -25.93
CA LYS A 30 7.39 -8.11 -26.89
C LYS A 30 7.74 -6.67 -26.49
N PRO A 31 8.29 -5.83 -27.38
CA PRO A 31 8.69 -4.45 -27.05
C PRO A 31 7.57 -3.62 -26.40
N ALA A 32 6.32 -3.79 -26.84
CA ALA A 32 5.17 -3.02 -26.36
C ALA A 32 4.44 -3.62 -25.15
N ALA A 33 4.77 -4.84 -24.70
CA ALA A 33 4.11 -5.46 -23.55
C ALA A 33 4.58 -4.82 -22.23
N ASN A 34 3.67 -4.58 -21.28
CA ASN A 34 3.99 -4.18 -19.91
C ASN A 34 4.99 -3.01 -19.80
N ILE A 35 4.70 -1.93 -20.54
CA ILE A 35 5.52 -0.71 -20.49
C ILE A 35 5.37 -0.06 -19.11
N LYS A 36 6.45 -0.08 -18.34
CA LYS A 36 6.61 0.58 -17.05
C LYS A 36 6.77 2.07 -17.29
N LYS A 37 5.85 2.88 -16.78
CA LYS A 37 5.86 4.34 -16.91
C LYS A 37 5.40 4.99 -15.61
N PRO A 38 5.88 6.21 -15.29
CA PRO A 38 5.40 6.93 -14.13
C PRO A 38 3.88 7.12 -14.19
N ARG A 39 3.21 6.85 -13.08
CA ARG A 39 1.81 7.25 -12.86
C ARG A 39 1.76 8.70 -12.35
N LYS A 40 0.55 9.26 -12.28
CA LYS A 40 0.33 10.63 -11.80
C LYS A 40 0.93 10.78 -10.39
N ALA A 41 1.71 11.83 -10.19
CA ALA A 41 2.41 12.16 -8.94
C ALA A 41 3.57 11.23 -8.54
N GLU A 42 3.97 10.23 -9.33
CA GLU A 42 5.20 9.47 -9.09
C GLU A 42 6.44 10.27 -9.53
N VAL A 43 6.83 11.25 -8.70
CA VAL A 43 7.99 12.12 -8.95
C VAL A 43 9.28 11.31 -9.03
N ASN A 44 9.42 10.29 -8.18
CA ASN A 44 10.60 9.43 -8.11
C ASN A 44 10.28 8.01 -8.62
N PHE A 45 9.83 7.90 -9.86
CA PHE A 45 9.37 6.64 -10.46
C PHE A 45 10.45 5.56 -10.53
N CYS A 46 11.63 5.87 -11.09
CA CYS A 46 12.75 4.93 -11.25
C CYS A 46 14.08 5.68 -11.00
N PRO A 47 14.36 6.03 -9.73
CA PRO A 47 15.50 6.85 -9.36
C PRO A 47 16.84 6.15 -9.61
N ASN A 48 17.87 6.96 -9.89
CA ASN A 48 19.25 6.49 -9.99
C ASN A 48 19.79 6.07 -8.62
N ILE A 49 20.80 5.20 -8.62
CA ILE A 49 21.64 5.00 -7.43
C ILE A 49 22.35 6.34 -7.13
N PRO A 50 22.42 6.77 -5.86
CA PRO A 50 23.10 8.02 -5.49
C PRO A 50 24.54 8.07 -5.98
N SER A 51 25.03 9.26 -6.32
CA SER A 51 26.40 9.46 -6.79
C SER A 51 27.42 8.93 -5.76
N GLY A 52 28.39 8.14 -6.22
CA GLY A 52 29.42 7.53 -5.37
C GLY A 52 29.02 6.20 -4.74
N GLU A 53 27.77 5.77 -4.87
CA GLU A 53 27.29 4.47 -4.42
C GLU A 53 27.21 3.46 -5.57
N THR A 54 27.28 2.17 -5.25
CA THR A 54 27.10 1.07 -6.21
C THR A 54 25.89 0.23 -5.84
N ARG A 55 25.53 -0.73 -6.71
CA ARG A 55 24.44 -1.66 -6.37
C ARG A 55 24.82 -2.53 -5.17
N GLU A 56 26.08 -2.92 -5.09
CA GLU A 56 26.65 -3.74 -4.04
C GLU A 56 26.68 -2.99 -2.71
N SER A 57 27.03 -1.69 -2.69
CA SER A 57 26.99 -0.89 -1.47
C SER A 57 25.57 -0.69 -0.96
N MET A 58 24.60 -0.48 -1.84
CA MET A 58 23.18 -0.39 -1.46
C MET A 58 22.61 -1.73 -0.98
N GLU A 59 23.04 -2.85 -1.58
CA GLU A 59 22.68 -4.18 -1.09
C GLU A 59 23.27 -4.46 0.30
N ALA A 60 24.49 -4.00 0.58
CA ALA A 60 25.08 -4.06 1.91
C ALA A 60 24.28 -3.25 2.94
N GLU A 61 23.79 -2.06 2.57
CA GLU A 61 22.89 -1.26 3.43
C GLU A 61 21.55 -1.97 3.68
N ARG A 62 21.00 -2.68 2.70
CA ARG A 62 19.80 -3.51 2.88
C ARG A 62 20.04 -4.65 3.87
N VAL A 63 21.18 -5.33 3.77
CA VAL A 63 21.54 -6.40 4.74
C VAL A 63 21.70 -5.84 6.14
N ALA A 64 22.31 -4.65 6.27
CA ALA A 64 22.40 -3.94 7.55
C ALA A 64 21.00 -3.57 8.09
N LEU A 65 20.08 -3.11 7.24
CA LEU A 65 18.68 -2.86 7.61
C LEU A 65 17.99 -4.10 8.18
N LEU A 66 18.17 -5.27 7.55
CA LEU A 66 17.62 -6.53 8.09
C LEU A 66 18.17 -6.85 9.49
N THR A 67 19.42 -6.49 9.75
CA THR A 67 20.05 -6.69 11.06
C THR A 67 19.44 -5.77 12.11
N GLU A 68 19.19 -4.51 11.76
CA GLU A 68 18.50 -3.54 12.64
C GLU A 68 17.07 -3.99 12.98
N LEU A 69 16.33 -4.51 12.00
CA LEU A 69 14.96 -4.99 12.20
C LEU A 69 14.87 -6.23 13.10
N LYS A 70 15.94 -7.00 13.22
CA LYS A 70 16.03 -8.18 14.10
C LYS A 70 16.40 -7.84 15.55
N LYS A 71 16.78 -6.60 15.85
CA LYS A 71 17.13 -6.19 17.22
C LYS A 71 15.89 -6.18 18.11
N LYS A 72 16.05 -6.61 19.36
CA LYS A 72 14.99 -6.57 20.38
C LYS A 72 14.45 -5.15 20.59
N LYS A 73 15.34 -4.15 20.57
CA LYS A 73 14.99 -2.73 20.55
C LYS A 73 15.44 -2.17 19.21
N LYS A 74 14.47 -1.88 18.33
CA LYS A 74 14.71 -1.30 17.01
C LYS A 74 15.10 0.17 17.16
N ASP A 75 16.08 0.59 16.36
CA ASP A 75 16.42 2.00 16.21
C ASP A 75 15.66 2.55 15.00
N GLU A 76 14.52 3.17 15.25
CA GLU A 76 13.64 3.72 14.21
C GLU A 76 14.34 4.80 13.35
N ALA A 77 15.27 5.57 13.95
CA ALA A 77 15.99 6.59 13.21
C ALA A 77 16.99 5.97 12.22
N GLU A 78 17.70 4.92 12.65
CA GLU A 78 18.62 4.19 11.77
C GLU A 78 17.85 3.40 10.69
N ILE A 79 16.71 2.78 11.03
CA ILE A 79 15.83 2.12 10.04
C ILE A 79 15.40 3.13 8.96
N LYS A 80 14.85 4.28 9.37
CA LYS A 80 14.40 5.32 8.45
C LYS A 80 15.52 5.82 7.54
N LYS A 81 16.73 5.98 8.08
CA LYS A 81 17.92 6.39 7.34
C LYS A 81 18.35 5.33 6.32
N LYS A 82 18.40 4.05 6.71
CA LYS A 82 18.73 2.95 5.80
C LYS A 82 17.68 2.80 4.70
N MET A 83 16.40 2.88 5.06
CA MET A 83 15.28 2.90 4.12
C MET A 83 15.40 4.05 3.11
N GLN A 84 15.86 5.24 3.52
CA GLN A 84 16.14 6.35 2.61
C GLN A 84 17.29 6.04 1.64
N ARG A 85 18.40 5.50 2.14
CA ARG A 85 19.58 5.18 1.31
C ARG A 85 19.24 4.14 0.26
N THR A 86 18.50 3.10 0.63
CA THR A 86 18.20 1.97 -0.25
C THR A 86 16.96 2.16 -1.12
N PHE A 87 16.33 3.35 -1.08
CA PHE A 87 15.10 3.64 -1.85
C PHE A 87 15.27 3.34 -3.35
N SER A 88 16.42 3.65 -3.93
CA SER A 88 16.66 3.47 -5.37
C SER A 88 16.59 2.02 -5.82
N ILE A 89 17.35 1.15 -5.16
CA ILE A 89 17.37 -0.29 -5.46
C ILE A 89 16.03 -0.94 -5.14
N ARG A 90 15.37 -0.53 -4.04
CA ARG A 90 14.06 -1.05 -3.66
C ARG A 90 13.00 -0.70 -4.69
N ARG A 91 12.94 0.56 -5.15
CA ARG A 91 11.99 0.98 -6.17
C ARG A 91 12.21 0.25 -7.49
N GLN A 92 13.47 0.04 -7.88
CA GLN A 92 13.81 -0.74 -9.08
C GLN A 92 13.40 -2.21 -8.95
N GLU A 93 13.46 -2.80 -7.75
CA GLU A 93 12.93 -4.14 -7.47
C GLU A 93 11.41 -4.19 -7.57
N VAL A 94 10.68 -3.23 -6.98
CA VAL A 94 9.21 -3.14 -7.13
C VAL A 94 8.81 -3.09 -8.60
N LEU A 95 9.57 -2.35 -9.42
CA LEU A 95 9.33 -2.30 -10.86
C LEU A 95 9.57 -3.63 -11.56
N GLN A 96 10.24 -4.63 -10.97
CA GLN A 96 10.32 -6.00 -11.51
C GLN A 96 9.10 -6.85 -11.18
N GLU A 97 8.18 -6.32 -10.36
CA GLU A 97 6.93 -6.97 -9.94
C GLU A 97 7.16 -8.34 -9.26
N PRO A 98 8.13 -8.48 -8.33
CA PRO A 98 8.40 -9.75 -7.65
C PRO A 98 7.16 -10.24 -6.88
N ALA A 99 7.14 -11.53 -6.55
CA ALA A 99 6.12 -12.06 -5.64
C ALA A 99 6.18 -11.31 -4.29
N ILE A 100 5.03 -11.04 -3.69
CA ILE A 100 4.94 -10.26 -2.44
C ILE A 100 5.69 -10.95 -1.31
N SER A 101 5.66 -12.28 -1.23
CA SER A 101 6.42 -13.05 -0.23
C SER A 101 7.94 -12.83 -0.36
N GLU A 102 8.48 -12.93 -1.58
CA GLU A 102 9.88 -12.65 -1.86
C GLU A 102 10.25 -11.20 -1.53
N PHE A 103 9.36 -10.26 -1.88
CA PHE A 103 9.56 -8.85 -1.62
C PHE A 103 9.53 -8.50 -0.13
N GLN A 104 8.59 -9.10 0.63
CA GLN A 104 8.47 -8.97 2.08
C GLN A 104 9.71 -9.51 2.79
N ASN A 105 10.23 -10.65 2.35
CA ASN A 105 11.47 -11.21 2.90
C ASN A 105 12.67 -10.28 2.68
N ARG A 106 12.72 -9.58 1.55
CA ARG A 106 13.80 -8.61 1.24
C ARG A 106 13.63 -7.26 1.93
N TRP A 107 12.39 -6.79 2.09
CA TRP A 107 12.03 -5.46 2.60
C TRP A 107 10.93 -5.50 3.67
N PRO A 108 11.15 -6.20 4.80
CA PRO A 108 10.11 -6.39 5.81
C PRO A 108 9.66 -5.07 6.45
N ALA A 109 10.53 -4.04 6.46
CA ALA A 109 10.16 -2.69 6.90
C ALA A 109 9.02 -2.08 6.08
N LEU A 110 8.83 -2.42 4.78
CA LEU A 110 7.70 -1.91 3.99
C LEU A 110 6.34 -2.47 4.40
N PHE A 111 6.30 -3.39 5.35
CA PHE A 111 5.07 -3.96 5.91
C PHE A 111 4.78 -3.37 7.30
N ASP A 112 5.43 -2.25 7.63
CA ASP A 112 5.10 -1.37 8.75
C ASP A 112 4.42 -0.09 8.23
N VAL A 113 3.36 0.35 8.92
CA VAL A 113 2.54 1.50 8.51
C VAL A 113 3.36 2.79 8.40
N ASN A 114 4.34 3.02 9.28
CA ASN A 114 5.16 4.23 9.23
C ASN A 114 6.07 4.24 8.02
N GLU A 115 6.70 3.11 7.71
CA GLU A 115 7.57 2.98 6.54
C GLU A 115 6.77 2.99 5.23
N ILE A 116 5.54 2.48 5.18
CA ILE A 116 4.65 2.67 4.01
C ILE A 116 4.40 4.16 3.76
N ASN A 117 4.06 4.92 4.81
CA ASN A 117 3.84 6.36 4.70
C ASN A 117 5.10 7.10 4.21
N LEU A 118 6.27 6.72 4.73
CA LEU A 118 7.54 7.30 4.32
C LEU A 118 7.90 6.90 2.88
N GLU A 119 7.64 5.67 2.47
CA GLU A 119 7.91 5.21 1.11
C GLU A 119 7.02 5.92 0.10
N PHE A 120 5.74 6.11 0.41
CA PHE A 120 4.85 6.94 -0.39
C PHE A 120 5.37 8.37 -0.52
N MET A 121 5.87 8.96 0.56
CA MET A 121 6.49 10.28 0.54
C MET A 121 7.77 10.30 -0.31
N ARG A 122 8.62 9.27 -0.24
CA ARG A 122 9.80 9.16 -1.11
C ARG A 122 9.40 9.07 -2.58
N LEU A 123 8.33 8.36 -2.91
CA LEU A 123 7.86 8.20 -4.28
C LEU A 123 7.19 9.47 -4.84
N THR A 124 6.35 10.12 -4.04
CA THR A 124 5.42 11.16 -4.51
C THR A 124 5.72 12.57 -4.01
N THR A 125 6.60 12.70 -3.02
CA THR A 125 6.86 13.93 -2.25
C THR A 125 5.67 14.46 -1.43
N ALA A 126 4.58 13.69 -1.32
CA ALA A 126 3.40 14.04 -0.54
C ALA A 126 3.25 13.12 0.70
N PRO A 127 2.79 13.65 1.85
CA PRO A 127 2.49 12.81 3.01
C PRO A 127 1.18 12.04 2.78
N LEU A 128 1.23 10.71 2.73
CA LEU A 128 0.07 9.87 2.38
C LEU A 128 -1.13 10.13 3.30
N THR A 129 -0.99 9.83 4.59
CA THR A 129 -2.13 9.84 5.53
C THR A 129 -2.75 11.23 5.66
N SER A 130 -1.96 12.27 5.94
CA SER A 130 -2.52 13.61 6.14
C SER A 130 -3.09 14.22 4.86
N LYS A 131 -2.47 13.97 3.70
CA LYS A 131 -3.01 14.43 2.42
C LYS A 131 -4.32 13.71 2.09
N PHE A 132 -4.36 12.39 2.23
CA PHE A 132 -5.56 11.59 1.96
C PHE A 132 -6.71 12.00 2.85
N LEU A 133 -6.51 12.04 4.17
CA LEU A 133 -7.55 12.41 5.13
C LEU A 133 -8.03 13.85 4.94
N GLY A 134 -7.11 14.80 4.71
CA GLY A 134 -7.46 16.19 4.45
C GLY A 134 -8.29 16.38 3.18
N GLU A 135 -7.97 15.66 2.09
CA GLU A 135 -8.77 15.68 0.87
C GLU A 135 -10.12 14.98 1.06
N LEU A 136 -10.16 13.86 1.80
CA LEU A 136 -11.41 13.17 2.13
C LEU A 136 -12.36 14.10 2.89
N ASP A 137 -11.86 14.80 3.90
CA ASP A 137 -12.65 15.75 4.69
C ASP A 137 -13.15 16.91 3.81
N HIS A 138 -12.26 17.47 2.98
CA HIS A 138 -12.59 18.56 2.08
C HIS A 138 -13.69 18.18 1.07
N GLN A 139 -13.64 16.96 0.53
CA GLN A 139 -14.61 16.45 -0.45
C GLN A 139 -15.87 15.87 0.18
N THR A 140 -15.93 15.68 1.50
CA THR A 140 -17.02 14.94 2.16
C THR A 140 -18.40 15.53 1.85
N ASN A 141 -18.55 16.86 1.88
CA ASN A 141 -19.86 17.48 1.65
C ASN A 141 -20.38 17.25 0.21
N ASP A 142 -19.48 17.17 -0.77
CA ASP A 142 -19.86 16.89 -2.16
C ASP A 142 -20.12 15.40 -2.36
N LEU A 143 -19.35 14.52 -1.73
CA LEU A 143 -19.62 13.08 -1.69
C LEU A 143 -21.00 12.78 -1.08
N ILE A 144 -21.38 13.46 0.01
CA ILE A 144 -22.70 13.32 0.63
C ILE A 144 -23.84 13.63 -0.37
N LYS A 145 -23.69 14.67 -1.22
CA LYS A 145 -24.70 14.98 -2.25
C LYS A 145 -24.81 13.85 -3.27
N VAL A 146 -23.67 13.29 -3.69
CA VAL A 146 -23.62 12.16 -4.62
C VAL A 146 -24.27 10.91 -4.02
N PHE A 147 -24.00 10.63 -2.75
CA PHE A 147 -24.58 9.51 -2.00
C PHE A 147 -26.10 9.64 -1.86
N ASN A 148 -26.61 10.83 -1.53
CA ASN A 148 -28.05 11.08 -1.41
C ASN A 148 -28.81 10.95 -2.74
N ALA A 149 -28.13 11.13 -3.87
CA ALA A 149 -28.72 10.92 -5.20
C ALA A 149 -28.81 9.43 -5.60
N LYS A 150 -28.13 8.53 -4.88
CA LYS A 150 -28.14 7.09 -5.18
C LYS A 150 -29.46 6.47 -4.71
N GLY A 151 -30.21 5.89 -5.65
CA GLY A 151 -31.45 5.16 -5.35
C GLY A 151 -31.27 3.64 -5.18
N GLY A 152 -32.40 2.93 -5.06
CA GLY A 152 -32.45 1.47 -5.06
C GLY A 152 -31.86 0.82 -3.81
N ALA A 153 -31.40 -0.42 -3.95
CA ALA A 153 -30.85 -1.19 -2.82
C ALA A 153 -29.55 -0.57 -2.27
N ALA A 154 -28.65 -0.13 -3.15
CA ALA A 154 -27.41 0.55 -2.75
C ALA A 154 -27.69 1.86 -2.02
N GLY A 155 -28.65 2.67 -2.51
CA GLY A 155 -29.10 3.89 -1.84
C GLY A 155 -29.57 3.64 -0.41
N ARG A 156 -30.40 2.61 -0.19
CA ARG A 156 -30.87 2.24 1.16
C ARG A 156 -29.72 1.88 2.11
N LYS A 157 -28.72 1.13 1.63
CA LYS A 157 -27.52 0.81 2.44
C LYS A 157 -26.73 2.06 2.81
N ILE A 158 -26.52 2.96 1.83
CA ILE A 158 -25.84 4.25 2.04
C ILE A 158 -26.59 5.11 3.06
N THR A 159 -27.91 5.25 2.94
CA THR A 159 -28.74 6.01 3.90
C THR A 159 -28.61 5.46 5.32
N ALA A 160 -28.61 4.13 5.48
CA ALA A 160 -28.45 3.50 6.79
C ALA A 160 -27.08 3.79 7.44
N ILE A 161 -26.00 3.86 6.65
CA ILE A 161 -24.67 4.23 7.14
C ILE A 161 -24.63 5.72 7.49
N MET A 162 -25.15 6.58 6.61
CA MET A 162 -25.16 8.04 6.83
C MET A 162 -25.94 8.46 8.09
N ALA A 163 -27.00 7.74 8.47
CA ALA A 163 -27.72 8.00 9.73
C ALA A 163 -26.84 7.87 10.99
N LYS A 164 -25.76 7.07 10.94
CA LYS A 164 -24.77 6.97 12.03
C LYS A 164 -23.88 8.22 12.12
N MET A 165 -23.66 8.89 10.99
CA MET A 165 -22.84 10.11 10.91
C MET A 165 -23.59 11.34 11.46
N GLU A 166 -24.90 11.45 11.23
CA GLU A 166 -25.69 12.63 11.65
C GLU A 166 -25.70 12.85 13.18
N ASN A 167 -25.46 11.79 13.96
CA ASN A 167 -25.51 11.81 15.42
C ASN A 167 -24.13 11.76 16.09
N ASN A 168 -23.03 11.90 15.32
CA ASN A 168 -21.67 11.73 15.85
C ASN A 168 -20.73 12.85 15.36
N GLU A 169 -20.10 13.54 16.31
CA GLU A 169 -19.15 14.63 16.04
C GLU A 169 -17.70 14.15 15.81
N ASP A 170 -17.41 12.87 16.01
CA ASP A 170 -16.08 12.30 15.77
C ASP A 170 -15.75 12.25 14.26
N ILE A 171 -14.69 12.97 13.89
CA ILE A 171 -14.19 13.03 12.52
C ILE A 171 -13.81 11.66 11.96
N ASN A 172 -13.33 10.72 12.80
CA ASN A 172 -12.95 9.39 12.36
C ASN A 172 -14.19 8.54 12.04
N VAL A 173 -15.27 8.66 12.82
CA VAL A 173 -16.55 8.01 12.52
C VAL A 173 -17.13 8.56 11.22
N ARG A 174 -17.03 9.87 11.02
CA ARG A 174 -17.44 10.52 9.77
C ARG A 174 -16.64 9.99 8.58
N ARG A 175 -15.32 9.92 8.67
CA ARG A 175 -14.44 9.38 7.62
C ARG A 175 -14.75 7.92 7.29
N ASP A 176 -14.92 7.07 8.31
CA ASP A 176 -15.31 5.66 8.12
C ASP A 176 -16.64 5.54 7.36
N CYS A 177 -17.66 6.30 7.77
CA CYS A 177 -18.96 6.31 7.09
C CYS A 177 -18.84 6.73 5.62
N VAL A 178 -18.05 7.77 5.32
CA VAL A 178 -17.82 8.22 3.93
C VAL A 178 -17.14 7.14 3.11
N LEU A 179 -16.09 6.49 3.65
CA LEU A 179 -15.37 5.42 2.94
C LEU A 179 -16.27 4.21 2.67
N ARG A 180 -17.07 3.78 3.66
CA ARG A 180 -18.04 2.70 3.47
C ARG A 180 -19.10 3.04 2.41
N CYS A 181 -19.62 4.27 2.45
CA CYS A 181 -20.56 4.75 1.42
C CYS A 181 -19.92 4.78 0.03
N LEU A 182 -18.65 5.19 -0.07
CA LEU A 182 -17.91 5.25 -1.33
C LEU A 182 -17.75 3.86 -1.95
N SER A 183 -17.36 2.85 -1.17
CA SER A 183 -17.27 1.46 -1.65
C SER A 183 -18.62 0.96 -2.18
N ILE A 184 -19.72 1.16 -1.45
CA ILE A 184 -21.06 0.79 -1.94
C ILE A 184 -21.42 1.55 -3.22
N TYR A 185 -21.10 2.84 -3.29
CA TYR A 185 -21.40 3.67 -4.45
C TYR A 185 -20.68 3.17 -5.72
N LEU A 186 -19.45 2.70 -5.57
CA LEU A 186 -18.61 2.08 -6.61
C LEU A 186 -19.01 0.62 -6.91
N ASN A 187 -20.06 0.11 -6.25
CA ASN A 187 -20.54 -1.28 -6.32
C ASN A 187 -19.51 -2.30 -5.83
N GLU A 188 -18.63 -1.91 -4.91
CA GLU A 188 -17.80 -2.84 -4.15
C GLU A 188 -18.64 -3.51 -3.06
N ASP A 189 -18.39 -4.80 -2.84
CA ASP A 189 -19.02 -5.53 -1.77
C ASP A 189 -18.20 -5.38 -0.48
N LEU A 190 -18.71 -4.57 0.45
CA LEU A 190 -18.06 -4.33 1.73
C LEU A 190 -17.87 -5.61 2.54
N ASP A 191 -18.81 -6.54 2.48
CA ASP A 191 -18.76 -7.78 3.26
C ASP A 191 -17.65 -8.72 2.75
N THR A 192 -17.33 -8.61 1.47
CA THR A 192 -16.19 -9.32 0.86
C THR A 192 -14.86 -8.59 1.11
N LEU A 193 -14.87 -7.25 1.02
CA LEU A 193 -13.68 -6.40 1.09
C LEU A 193 -13.15 -6.20 2.52
N VAL A 194 -14.05 -6.01 3.49
CA VAL A 194 -13.75 -5.80 4.91
C VAL A 194 -14.46 -6.88 5.70
N LYS A 195 -13.70 -7.84 6.23
CA LYS A 195 -14.27 -8.92 7.04
C LYS A 195 -13.85 -8.77 8.49
N GLU A 196 -14.85 -8.71 9.37
CA GLU A 196 -14.66 -8.56 10.81
C GLU A 196 -14.64 -9.96 11.45
N TYR A 197 -13.65 -10.21 12.31
CA TYR A 197 -13.51 -11.45 13.07
C TYR A 197 -13.54 -11.16 14.57
N MET A 198 -14.04 -12.12 15.34
CA MET A 198 -13.86 -12.15 16.79
C MET A 198 -12.56 -12.87 17.13
N ASP A 199 -11.87 -12.46 18.19
CA ASP A 199 -10.56 -13.02 18.61
C ASP A 199 -10.58 -14.57 18.80
N ILE A 200 -11.75 -15.14 19.10
CA ILE A 200 -11.99 -16.58 19.26
C ILE A 200 -12.10 -17.37 17.94
N GLU A 201 -12.25 -16.71 16.79
CA GLU A 201 -12.46 -17.34 15.46
C GLU A 201 -11.16 -17.51 14.66
N SER A 202 -10.00 -17.37 15.31
CA SER A 202 -8.66 -17.32 14.67
C SER A 202 -8.42 -18.41 13.60
N ARG A 203 -8.86 -19.67 13.80
CA ARG A 203 -8.66 -20.74 12.80
C ARG A 203 -9.56 -20.64 11.57
N GLU A 204 -10.81 -20.23 11.74
CA GLU A 204 -11.73 -20.02 10.62
C GLU A 204 -11.36 -18.75 9.85
N ALA A 205 -10.89 -17.73 10.58
CA ALA A 205 -10.33 -16.52 10.01
C ALA A 205 -9.09 -16.81 9.16
N GLU A 206 -8.15 -17.62 9.64
CA GLU A 206 -6.95 -18.04 8.90
C GLU A 206 -7.28 -18.78 7.60
N ALA A 207 -8.24 -19.71 7.63
CA ALA A 207 -8.66 -20.46 6.45
C ALA A 207 -9.29 -19.55 5.39
N ASP A 208 -10.21 -18.66 5.77
CA ASP A 208 -10.85 -17.73 4.85
C ASP A 208 -9.87 -16.66 4.32
N ILE A 209 -8.93 -16.20 5.16
CA ILE A 209 -7.83 -15.32 4.75
C ILE A 209 -6.99 -15.97 3.65
N GLY A 210 -6.69 -17.27 3.79
CA GLY A 210 -5.92 -18.03 2.81
C GLY A 210 -6.58 -18.12 1.43
N GLU A 211 -7.91 -18.10 1.36
CA GLU A 211 -8.66 -18.17 0.09
C GLU A 211 -8.77 -16.81 -0.64
N LYS A 212 -8.57 -15.67 0.05
CA LYS A 212 -8.71 -14.35 -0.56
C LYS A 212 -7.41 -13.81 -1.14
N THR A 213 -7.44 -13.42 -2.41
CA THR A 213 -6.31 -12.75 -3.07
C THR A 213 -6.01 -11.35 -2.52
N MET A 214 -7.05 -10.62 -2.06
CA MET A 214 -6.91 -9.31 -1.44
C MET A 214 -8.09 -9.06 -0.49
N GLY A 215 -7.84 -8.48 0.67
CA GLY A 215 -8.90 -8.11 1.62
C GLY A 215 -8.36 -7.35 2.82
N ILE A 216 -9.26 -6.70 3.54
CA ILE A 216 -9.01 -6.04 4.81
C ILE A 216 -9.71 -6.85 5.89
N TYR A 217 -9.01 -7.08 7.00
CA TYR A 217 -9.54 -7.82 8.13
C TYR A 217 -9.41 -6.99 9.39
N THR A 218 -10.42 -7.04 10.24
CA THR A 218 -10.38 -6.41 11.54
C THR A 218 -10.70 -7.45 12.59
N VAL A 219 -9.92 -7.50 13.66
CA VAL A 219 -10.17 -8.36 14.82
C VAL A 219 -10.71 -7.47 15.92
N GLN A 220 -11.89 -7.77 16.44
CA GLN A 220 -12.45 -7.06 17.59
C GLN A 220 -11.89 -7.62 18.89
N ALA A 221 -11.53 -6.74 19.82
CA ALA A 221 -11.08 -7.14 21.16
C ALA A 221 -12.25 -7.75 21.94
N GLU A 222 -11.95 -8.75 22.77
CA GLU A 222 -12.91 -9.26 23.75
C GLU A 222 -13.17 -8.16 24.79
N VAL A 223 -14.33 -7.50 24.72
CA VAL A 223 -14.78 -6.55 25.74
C VAL A 223 -16.19 -6.95 26.17
N ASP A 224 -16.41 -7.05 27.48
CA ASP A 224 -17.72 -7.30 28.14
C ASP A 224 -18.81 -6.26 27.81
N VAL A 225 -18.50 -5.24 27.01
CA VAL A 225 -19.42 -4.16 26.63
C VAL A 225 -19.56 -4.12 25.11
N PRO A 226 -20.72 -4.53 24.56
CA PRO A 226 -20.99 -4.42 23.13
C PRO A 226 -20.95 -2.96 22.70
N GLY A 227 -20.03 -2.59 21.79
CA GLY A 227 -20.07 -1.30 21.10
C GLY A 227 -18.94 -0.29 21.38
N ASP A 228 -17.87 -0.65 22.09
CA ASP A 228 -16.70 0.25 22.25
C ASP A 228 -15.85 0.40 20.96
N GLY A 229 -16.17 -0.37 19.90
CA GLY A 229 -15.60 -0.17 18.55
C GLY A 229 -14.08 -0.30 18.46
N ARG A 230 -13.44 -0.87 19.50
CA ARG A 230 -11.99 -0.94 19.60
C ARG A 230 -11.48 -2.24 18.99
N PHE A 231 -10.86 -2.14 17.83
CA PHE A 231 -10.21 -3.27 17.17
C PHE A 231 -8.96 -3.68 17.95
N ALA A 232 -8.80 -5.00 18.18
CA ALA A 232 -7.57 -5.61 18.67
C ALA A 232 -6.49 -5.62 17.59
N ASP A 233 -6.87 -5.85 16.32
CA ASP A 233 -5.95 -5.88 15.19
C ASP A 233 -6.61 -5.47 13.86
N VAL A 234 -5.82 -4.99 12.90
CA VAL A 234 -6.24 -4.69 11.53
C VAL A 234 -5.18 -5.19 10.55
N GLY A 235 -5.56 -6.09 9.66
CA GLY A 235 -4.68 -6.71 8.67
C GLY A 235 -5.10 -6.40 7.24
N VAL A 236 -4.11 -6.42 6.32
CA VAL A 236 -4.34 -6.39 4.87
C VAL A 236 -3.73 -7.64 4.26
N VAL A 237 -4.52 -8.38 3.49
CA VAL A 237 -4.06 -9.56 2.77
C VAL A 237 -3.73 -9.17 1.34
N LEU A 238 -2.57 -9.62 0.86
CA LEU A 238 -2.05 -9.41 -0.48
C LEU A 238 -1.59 -10.76 -1.02
N GLU A 239 -2.01 -11.08 -2.25
CA GLU A 239 -1.59 -12.30 -2.99
C GLU A 239 -1.97 -13.65 -2.35
N GLY A 240 -3.04 -13.74 -1.55
CA GLY A 240 -3.67 -14.99 -1.12
C GLY A 240 -2.73 -16.06 -0.53
N GLY A 241 -2.61 -16.10 0.80
CA GLY A 241 -2.02 -17.21 1.55
C GLY A 241 -0.49 -17.33 1.47
N PHE A 242 0.15 -17.42 2.65
CA PHE A 242 1.55 -17.82 2.80
C PHE A 242 1.80 -19.13 2.04
N THR A 243 2.74 -19.13 1.09
CA THR A 243 3.31 -20.38 0.61
C THR A 243 4.34 -20.81 1.63
N ASP A 244 3.98 -21.81 2.43
CA ASP A 244 4.93 -22.57 3.24
C ASP A 244 6.04 -23.12 2.33
N GLY A 245 7.28 -22.86 2.72
CA GLY A 245 8.50 -23.40 2.14
C GLY A 245 9.64 -23.36 3.14
#